data_AF-A0A015K889-F1
#
_entry.id   AF-A0A015K889-F1
#
_cell.length_a   1.000
_cell.length_b   1.000
_cell.length_c   1.000
_cell.angle_alpha   90.00
_cell.angle_beta   90.00
_cell.angle_gamma   90.00
#
_symmetry.space_group_name_H-M   'P 1'
#
loop_
_entity.id
_entity.type
_entity.pdbx_description
1 polymer ?
#
loop_
_entity_poly.entity_id
_entity_poly.type
_entity_poly.pdbx_seq_one_letter_code
_entity_poly.pdbx_strand_id
1 'polypeptide(L)'
;MYVNIIQVKFQGCDCHGLSIELKALTELRDVDKSSLMTLQIREVAKVALEALQIQRKEFVRVLMENPYRTLINEYEVKQLQVFYLHDGEMQNKPIPIHRFPSSRTALAEAELEYRDDYQNKSVYIQSSHLKFTRSIER
;
A
#
# COMPACT_ATOMS: atom_id res chain seq x y z
N MET A 1 0.94 -45.01 15.11
CA MET A 1 0.87 -44.05 13.99
C MET A 1 1.15 -42.67 14.56
N TYR A 2 2.41 -42.24 14.53
CA TYR A 2 2.82 -40.92 15.05
C TYR A 2 2.41 -39.88 14.01
N VAL A 3 1.28 -39.23 14.23
CA VAL A 3 0.92 -38.03 13.47
C VAL A 3 1.82 -36.93 14.03
N ASN A 4 2.91 -36.61 13.32
CA ASN A 4 3.63 -35.37 13.54
C ASN A 4 2.67 -34.23 13.20
N ILE A 5 1.98 -33.72 14.22
CA ILE A 5 1.22 -32.48 14.11
C ILE A 5 2.29 -31.39 13.94
N ILE A 6 2.56 -31.02 12.68
CA ILE A 6 3.32 -29.82 12.37
C ILE A 6 2.48 -28.68 12.92
N GLN A 7 2.85 -28.17 14.09
CA GLN A 7 2.20 -27.03 14.72
C GLN A 7 2.65 -25.78 13.94
N VAL A 8 1.97 -25.50 12.83
CA VAL A 8 2.26 -24.33 12.00
C VAL A 8 1.78 -23.07 12.71
N LYS A 9 2.64 -22.50 13.56
CA LYS A 9 2.38 -21.33 14.39
C LYS A 9 2.35 -20.05 13.52
N PHE A 10 1.25 -19.81 12.79
CA PHE A 10 0.99 -18.54 12.11
C PHE A 10 0.65 -17.48 13.17
N GLN A 11 1.66 -16.70 13.60
CA GLN A 11 1.52 -15.70 14.65
C GLN A 11 1.91 -14.30 14.18
N GLY A 12 1.43 -13.90 13.01
CA GLY A 12 1.74 -12.60 12.42
C GLY A 12 0.49 -11.82 12.09
N CYS A 13 0.55 -10.50 12.29
CA CYS A 13 -0.51 -9.57 11.98
C CYS A 13 0.05 -8.36 11.24
N ASP A 14 -0.40 -8.15 10.02
CA ASP A 14 -0.07 -6.94 9.28
C ASP A 14 -1.00 -5.79 9.71
N CYS A 15 -0.39 -4.66 10.07
CA CYS A 15 -1.03 -3.52 10.70
C CYS A 15 -0.81 -2.22 9.91
N HIS A 16 -0.17 -2.29 8.74
CA HIS A 16 0.15 -1.13 7.90
C HIS A 16 -0.46 -1.27 6.51
N GLY A 17 -0.29 -0.22 5.70
CA GLY A 17 -0.57 -0.27 4.26
C GLY A 17 -1.92 0.31 3.85
N LEU A 18 -2.10 0.40 2.54
CA LEU A 18 -3.18 1.14 1.91
C LEU A 18 -4.58 0.60 2.25
N SER A 19 -4.71 -0.71 2.45
CA SER A 19 -5.98 -1.36 2.78
C SER A 19 -6.56 -0.86 4.11
N ILE A 20 -5.72 -0.71 5.14
CA ILE A 20 -6.12 -0.18 6.46
C ILE A 20 -6.41 1.32 6.36
N GLU A 21 -5.58 2.07 5.62
CA GLU A 21 -5.79 3.51 5.41
C GLU A 21 -7.12 3.79 4.70
N LEU A 22 -7.43 3.05 3.63
CA LEU A 22 -8.70 3.18 2.93
C LEU A 22 -9.88 2.82 3.83
N LYS A 23 -9.75 1.77 4.65
CA LYS A 23 -10.78 1.39 5.61
C LYS A 23 -11.02 2.48 6.66
N ALA A 24 -9.96 3.00 7.28
CA ALA A 24 -10.03 4.12 8.21
C ALA A 24 -10.69 5.36 7.57
N LEU A 25 -10.33 5.68 6.33
CA LEU A 25 -10.93 6.79 5.58
C LEU A 25 -12.40 6.56 5.20
N THR A 26 -12.89 5.31 5.13
CA THR A 26 -14.32 5.03 4.92
C THR A 26 -15.16 5.19 6.17
N GLU A 27 -14.56 5.15 7.36
CA GLU A 27 -15.25 5.37 8.63
C GLU A 27 -15.43 6.87 8.93
N LEU A 28 -14.53 7.71 8.43
CA LEU A 28 -14.56 9.17 8.54
C LEU A 28 -15.50 9.85 7.52
N ARG A 29 -16.69 9.29 7.26
CA ARG A 29 -17.56 9.61 6.11
C ARG A 29 -17.85 11.10 5.84
N ASP A 30 -17.73 11.97 6.85
CA ASP A 30 -18.06 13.39 6.77
C ASP A 30 -16.85 14.33 6.90
N VAL A 31 -15.62 13.81 6.81
CA VAL A 31 -14.40 14.62 6.90
C VAL A 31 -13.81 14.86 5.52
N ASP A 32 -13.47 16.12 5.23
CA ASP A 32 -12.72 16.44 4.02
C ASP A 32 -11.33 15.80 4.08
N LYS A 33 -11.16 14.73 3.31
CA LYS A 33 -9.92 13.93 3.22
C LYS A 33 -8.70 14.77 2.82
N SER A 34 -8.91 15.92 2.17
CA SER A 34 -7.81 16.83 1.80
C SER A 34 -7.26 17.66 2.96
N SER A 35 -8.03 17.77 4.05
CA SER A 35 -7.68 18.57 5.24
C SER A 35 -7.04 17.75 6.37
N LEU A 36 -7.03 16.42 6.26
CA LEU A 36 -6.51 15.54 7.29
C LEU A 36 -4.97 15.60 7.34
N MET A 37 -4.42 15.85 8.52
CA MET A 37 -2.98 15.70 8.75
C MET A 37 -2.58 14.22 8.83
N THR A 38 -1.34 13.92 8.43
CA THR A 38 -0.75 12.58 8.49
C THR A 38 -0.89 11.93 9.88
N LEU A 39 -0.73 12.71 10.95
CA LEU A 39 -0.88 12.21 12.32
C LEU A 39 -2.30 11.74 12.62
N GLN A 40 -3.31 12.48 12.15
CA GLN A 40 -4.71 12.13 12.35
C GLN A 40 -5.06 10.84 11.58
N ILE A 41 -4.56 10.71 10.34
CA ILE A 41 -4.77 9.49 9.54
C ILE A 41 -4.14 8.29 10.23
N ARG A 42 -2.92 8.42 10.77
CA ARG A 42 -2.24 7.34 11.50
C ARG A 42 -2.97 6.96 12.80
N GLU A 43 -3.58 7.92 13.47
CA GLU A 43 -4.37 7.67 14.67
C GLU A 43 -5.64 6.87 14.34
N VAL A 44 -6.35 7.23 13.27
CA VAL A 44 -7.54 6.51 12.82
C VAL A 44 -7.17 5.14 12.23
N ALA A 45 -6.03 5.02 11.56
CA ALA A 45 -5.51 3.73 11.07
C ALA A 45 -5.22 2.72 12.20
N LYS A 46 -5.20 3.13 13.48
CA LYS A 46 -5.16 2.20 14.62
C LYS A 46 -6.41 1.31 14.74
N VAL A 47 -7.46 1.53 13.93
CA VAL A 47 -8.56 0.57 13.69
C VAL A 47 -8.04 -0.83 13.35
N ALA A 48 -6.83 -0.94 12.79
CA ALA A 48 -6.12 -2.21 12.66
C ALA A 48 -6.12 -3.03 13.97
N LEU A 49 -5.88 -2.40 15.13
CA LEU A 49 -5.85 -3.08 16.43
C LEU A 49 -7.21 -3.66 16.84
N GLU A 50 -8.30 -3.01 16.46
CA GLU A 50 -9.66 -3.52 16.69
C GLU A 50 -9.95 -4.71 15.78
N ALA A 51 -9.57 -4.60 14.50
CA ALA A 51 -9.65 -5.72 13.55
C ALA A 51 -8.84 -6.93 14.04
N LEU A 52 -7.69 -6.72 14.67
CA LEU A 52 -6.91 -7.79 15.31
C LEU A 52 -7.64 -8.46 16.48
N GLN A 53 -8.38 -7.71 17.29
CA GLN A 53 -9.15 -8.31 18.37
C GLN A 53 -10.27 -9.20 17.82
N ILE A 54 -10.92 -8.76 16.74
CA ILE A 54 -11.96 -9.53 16.05
C ILE A 54 -11.34 -10.79 15.43
N GLN A 55 -10.26 -10.65 14.65
CA GLN A 55 -9.53 -11.79 14.08
C GLN A 55 -9.09 -12.77 15.18
N ARG A 56 -8.54 -12.26 16.29
CA ARG A 56 -8.12 -13.10 17.42
C ARG A 56 -9.31 -13.90 17.96
N LYS A 57 -10.48 -13.27 18.16
CA LYS A 57 -11.72 -13.93 18.63
C LYS A 57 -12.16 -15.08 17.71
N GLU A 58 -12.13 -14.86 16.40
CA GLU A 58 -12.49 -15.89 15.42
C GLU A 58 -11.44 -17.01 15.34
N PHE A 59 -10.16 -16.69 15.50
CA PHE A 59 -9.05 -17.63 15.45
C PHE A 59 -8.66 -18.25 16.82
N VAL A 60 -9.37 -17.93 17.93
CA VAL A 60 -9.09 -18.43 19.30
C VAL A 60 -9.00 -19.95 19.36
N ARG A 61 -9.69 -20.66 18.45
CA ARG A 61 -9.71 -22.11 18.47
C ARG A 61 -8.38 -22.76 18.04
N VAL A 62 -7.45 -22.01 17.46
CA VAL A 62 -6.25 -22.61 16.85
C VAL A 62 -4.92 -22.04 17.38
N LEU A 63 -4.45 -20.80 17.15
CA LEU A 63 -3.00 -20.55 17.32
C LEU A 63 -2.51 -19.13 17.70
N MET A 64 -3.39 -18.16 18.02
CA MET A 64 -2.99 -16.73 18.19
C MET A 64 -2.86 -16.25 19.65
N GLU A 65 -1.94 -16.84 20.41
CA GLU A 65 -1.69 -16.42 21.80
C GLU A 65 -0.86 -15.13 21.88
N ASN A 66 0.12 -14.94 20.99
CA ASN A 66 0.97 -13.75 20.96
C ASN A 66 1.47 -13.44 19.55
N PRO A 67 0.62 -12.86 18.67
CA PRO A 67 1.03 -12.54 17.31
C PRO A 67 2.02 -11.36 17.31
N TYR A 68 3.11 -11.48 16.55
CA TYR A 68 3.92 -10.33 16.18
C TYR A 68 3.07 -9.39 15.32
N ARG A 69 3.25 -8.08 15.50
CA ARG A 69 2.53 -7.05 14.76
C ARG A 69 3.54 -6.16 14.07
N THR A 70 3.28 -5.79 12.83
CA THR A 70 4.20 -4.94 12.06
C THR A 70 4.30 -3.51 12.62
N LEU A 71 3.34 -3.09 13.45
CA LEU A 71 3.30 -1.79 14.14
C LEU A 71 4.17 -1.71 15.42
N ILE A 72 4.73 -2.82 15.92
CA ILE A 72 5.60 -2.74 17.12
C ILE A 72 6.96 -2.14 16.75
N ASN A 73 7.51 -1.32 17.64
CA ASN A 73 8.77 -0.61 17.42
C ASN A 73 9.92 -1.60 17.10
N GLU A 74 9.98 -2.73 17.80
CA GLU A 74 11.02 -3.74 17.56
C GLU A 74 10.97 -4.33 16.15
N TYR A 75 9.79 -4.36 15.53
CA TYR A 75 9.63 -4.85 14.15
C TYR A 75 10.00 -3.76 13.15
N GLU A 76 9.55 -2.52 13.35
CA GLU A 76 9.88 -1.37 12.50
C GLU A 76 11.40 -1.11 12.47
N VAL A 77 12.06 -1.20 13.63
CA VAL A 77 13.53 -1.06 13.71
C VAL A 77 14.24 -2.15 12.89
N LYS A 78 13.76 -3.39 12.94
CA LYS A 78 14.33 -4.48 12.12
C LYS A 78 14.09 -4.25 10.63
N GLN A 79 12.94 -3.73 10.24
CA GLN A 79 12.68 -3.36 8.85
C GLN A 79 13.64 -2.27 8.38
N LEU A 80 13.89 -1.24 9.20
CA LEU A 80 14.85 -0.18 8.89
C LEU A 80 16.29 -0.70 8.79
N GLN A 81 16.67 -1.66 9.63
CA GLN A 81 17.99 -2.30 9.55
C GLN A 81 18.18 -3.02 8.20
N VAL A 82 17.18 -3.78 7.76
CA VAL A 82 17.22 -4.44 6.44
C VAL A 82 17.28 -3.42 5.32
N PHE A 83 16.48 -2.35 5.41
CA PHE A 83 16.51 -1.27 4.43
C PHE A 83 17.91 -0.65 4.30
N TYR A 84 18.56 -0.35 5.43
CA TYR A 84 19.90 0.26 5.45
C TYR A 84 20.99 -0.64 4.87
N LEU A 85 20.87 -1.97 5.01
CA LEU A 85 21.81 -2.92 4.40
C LEU A 85 21.82 -2.86 2.87
N HIS A 86 20.71 -2.45 2.25
CA HIS A 86 20.56 -2.35 0.80
C HIS A 86 20.61 -0.91 0.28
N ASP A 87 20.89 0.09 1.13
CA ASP A 87 20.85 1.51 0.76
C ASP A 87 21.77 1.84 -0.44
N GLY A 88 22.93 1.18 -0.51
CA GLY A 88 23.87 1.33 -1.64
C GLY A 88 23.38 0.77 -2.99
N GLU A 89 22.34 -0.08 -2.98
CA GLU A 89 21.71 -0.64 -4.18
C GLU A 89 20.48 0.17 -4.63
N MET A 90 19.98 1.06 -3.76
CA MET A 90 18.80 1.86 -4.03
C MET A 90 19.15 3.10 -4.84
N GLN A 91 18.36 3.37 -5.89
CA GLN A 91 18.54 4.55 -6.73
C GLN A 91 17.26 5.38 -6.73
N ASN A 92 17.37 6.65 -6.38
CA ASN A 92 16.27 7.59 -6.53
C ASN A 92 16.34 8.26 -7.91
N LYS A 93 15.44 7.86 -8.82
CA LYS A 93 15.38 8.37 -10.18
C LYS A 93 13.92 8.70 -10.55
N PRO A 94 13.69 9.75 -11.36
CA PRO A 94 12.35 10.05 -11.87
C PRO A 94 12.00 9.04 -12.97
N ILE A 95 11.29 7.99 -12.59
CA ILE A 95 10.72 7.00 -13.51
C ILE A 95 9.19 7.16 -13.56
N PRO A 96 8.54 6.91 -14.70
CA PRO A 96 7.09 6.82 -14.74
C PRO A 96 6.63 5.66 -13.85
N ILE A 97 5.63 5.92 -13.00
CA ILE A 97 5.10 4.97 -12.03
C ILE A 97 3.58 4.85 -12.15
N HIS A 98 3.04 3.70 -11.77
CA HIS A 98 1.60 3.54 -11.59
C HIS A 98 1.14 4.38 -10.40
N ARG A 99 0.13 5.22 -10.59
CA ARG A 99 -0.43 6.07 -9.54
C ARG A 99 -1.93 5.87 -9.45
N PHE A 100 -2.44 5.62 -8.25
CA PHE A 100 -3.88 5.53 -8.03
C PHE A 100 -4.44 6.91 -7.64
N PRO A 101 -5.31 7.54 -8.46
CA PRO A 101 -5.78 8.90 -8.20
C PRO A 101 -6.55 9.04 -6.88
N SER A 102 -7.33 8.01 -6.52
CA SER A 102 -8.21 8.05 -5.35
C SER A 102 -7.45 7.95 -4.02
N SER A 103 -6.38 7.16 -3.95
CA SER A 103 -5.51 7.11 -2.76
C SER A 103 -4.34 8.10 -2.82
N ARG A 104 -4.12 8.72 -3.99
CA ARG A 104 -3.02 9.66 -4.27
C ARG A 104 -1.62 9.07 -4.11
N THR A 105 -1.49 7.75 -4.04
CA THR A 105 -0.21 7.05 -3.85
C THR A 105 0.30 6.37 -5.12
N ALA A 106 1.60 6.11 -5.15
CA ALA A 106 2.23 5.22 -6.12
C ALA A 106 1.86 3.77 -5.78
N LEU A 107 1.63 2.95 -6.80
CA LEU A 107 1.37 1.51 -6.64
C LEU A 107 2.51 0.69 -7.21
N ALA A 108 2.84 -0.40 -6.54
CA ALA A 108 3.73 -1.42 -7.10
C ALA A 108 3.00 -2.26 -8.15
N GLU A 109 3.73 -2.88 -9.08
CA GLU A 109 3.14 -3.78 -10.09
C GLU A 109 2.37 -4.93 -9.46
N ALA A 110 2.87 -5.46 -8.34
CA ALA A 110 2.22 -6.51 -7.56
C ALA A 110 0.89 -6.09 -6.90
N GLU A 111 0.60 -4.79 -6.82
CA GLU A 111 -0.66 -4.25 -6.28
C GLU A 111 -1.72 -4.02 -7.38
N LEU A 112 -1.37 -4.23 -8.65
CA LEU A 112 -2.28 -4.02 -9.77
C LEU A 112 -3.10 -5.26 -10.07
N GLU A 113 -4.38 -5.06 -10.34
CA GLU A 113 -5.28 -6.06 -10.89
C GLU A 113 -5.70 -5.66 -12.30
N TYR A 114 -5.49 -6.55 -13.27
CA TYR A 114 -5.86 -6.31 -14.66
C TYR A 114 -7.28 -6.79 -14.94
N ARG A 115 -8.03 -5.98 -15.68
CA ARG A 115 -9.42 -6.25 -16.05
C ARG A 115 -9.55 -6.31 -17.57
N ASP A 116 -9.70 -7.51 -18.09
CA ASP A 116 -9.82 -7.75 -19.54
C ASP A 116 -11.19 -7.32 -20.09
N ASP A 117 -12.19 -7.16 -19.22
CA ASP A 117 -13.54 -6.74 -19.58
C ASP A 117 -13.66 -5.23 -19.87
N TYR A 118 -12.58 -4.47 -19.67
CA TYR A 118 -12.58 -3.03 -19.85
C TYR A 118 -12.42 -2.63 -21.32
N GLN A 119 -13.46 -2.03 -21.90
CA GLN A 119 -13.40 -1.52 -23.27
C GLN A 119 -12.86 -0.09 -23.33
N ASN A 120 -11.69 0.06 -23.94
CA ASN A 120 -11.07 1.36 -24.19
C ASN A 120 -11.67 2.04 -25.42
N LYS A 121 -11.91 3.36 -25.32
CA LYS A 121 -12.20 4.19 -26.48
C LYS A 121 -10.88 4.58 -27.15
N SER A 122 -10.64 4.15 -28.37
CA SER A 122 -9.50 4.57 -29.18
C SER A 122 -9.92 5.67 -30.15
N VAL A 123 -9.04 6.65 -30.36
CA VAL A 123 -9.24 7.77 -31.31
C VAL A 123 -7.99 7.88 -32.16
N TYR A 124 -8.17 7.97 -33.48
CA TYR A 124 -7.08 8.23 -34.42
C TYR A 124 -6.95 9.74 -34.64
N ILE A 125 -5.78 10.31 -34.37
CA ILE A 125 -5.49 11.74 -34.56
C ILE A 125 -4.42 11.86 -35.64
N GLN A 126 -4.82 12.33 -36.83
CA GLN A 126 -3.89 12.70 -37.88
C GLN A 126 -3.45 14.15 -37.68
N SER A 127 -2.15 14.36 -37.45
CA SER A 127 -1.57 15.70 -37.37
C SER A 127 -0.75 15.99 -38.62
N SER A 128 -0.99 17.13 -39.26
CA SER A 128 -0.18 17.62 -40.38
C SER A 128 1.14 18.18 -39.87
N HIS A 129 2.26 17.75 -40.45
CA HIS A 129 3.59 18.30 -40.15
C HIS A 129 3.65 19.80 -40.50
N LEU A 130 3.55 20.67 -39.49
CA LEU A 130 3.93 22.07 -39.62
C LEU A 130 5.45 22.16 -39.47
N LYS A 131 6.15 22.49 -40.56
CA LYS A 131 7.58 22.84 -40.52
C LYS A 131 7.73 24.14 -39.74
N PHE A 132 8.22 24.07 -38.52
CA PHE A 132 8.52 25.24 -37.71
C PHE A 132 9.84 25.86 -38.19
N THR A 133 9.78 26.77 -39.17
CA THR A 133 10.92 27.64 -39.50
C THR A 133 11.02 28.74 -38.44
N ARG A 134 11.87 28.51 -37.43
CA ARG A 134 12.22 29.55 -36.47
C ARG A 134 13.29 30.44 -37.12
N SER A 135 12.88 31.54 -37.75
CA SER A 135 13.81 32.61 -38.11
C SER A 135 14.33 33.23 -36.82
N ILE A 136 15.54 32.85 -36.42
CA ILE A 136 16.29 33.56 -35.40
C ILE A 136 16.85 34.79 -36.10
N GLU A 137 16.17 35.94 -35.97
CA GLU A 137 16.80 37.23 -36.24
C GLU A 137 17.83 37.50 -35.14
N ARG A 138 19.05 37.83 -35.56
CA ARG A 138 20.20 38.22 -34.74
C ARG A 138 20.11 39.69 -34.37
#